data_AF-A0A0S3U1F7-F1
#
_entry.id   AF-A0A0S3U1F7-F1
#
_cell.length_a   1.000
_cell.length_b   1.000
_cell.length_c   1.000
_cell.angle_alpha   90.00
_cell.angle_beta   90.00
_cell.angle_gamma   90.00
#
_symmetry.space_group_name_H-M   'P 1'
#
loop_
_entity.id
_entity.type
_entity.pdbx_description
1 polymer ?
#
loop_
_entity_poly.entity_id
_entity_poly.type
_entity_poly.pdbx_seq_one_letter_code
_entity_poly.pdbx_strand_id
1 'polypeptide(L)'
;MAESRQKLSLESNGKFQSEILRSGFDLNQLMESTTTTEISHDAGNFVCNYLYYQVLKHCDQQCLFVHVPVLTSENQAAIVQDFLSILEQVTKYK
;
A
#
# COMPACT_ATOMS: atom_id res chain seq x y z
N MET A 1 11.99 -4.24 -1.10
CA MET A 1 11.43 -4.54 -2.45
C MET A 1 10.76 -5.89 -2.38
N ALA A 2 9.52 -5.97 -2.86
CA ALA A 2 8.73 -7.19 -2.86
C ALA A 2 8.76 -7.84 -4.25
N GLU A 3 9.96 -8.23 -4.70
CA GLU A 3 10.23 -8.62 -6.10
C GLU A 3 9.43 -9.82 -6.59
N SER A 4 8.98 -10.69 -5.68
CA SER A 4 8.15 -11.85 -6.01
C SER A 4 6.66 -11.53 -6.18
N ARG A 5 6.19 -10.36 -5.74
CA ARG A 5 4.77 -9.99 -5.82
C ARG A 5 4.38 -9.77 -7.28
N GLN A 6 3.14 -10.14 -7.61
CA GLN A 6 2.57 -10.03 -8.96
C GLN A 6 1.44 -9.00 -9.04
N LYS A 7 1.02 -8.45 -7.89
CA LYS A 7 -0.07 -7.50 -7.72
C LYS A 7 0.42 -6.26 -6.99
N LEU A 8 -0.30 -5.16 -7.12
CA LEU A 8 -0.16 -4.05 -6.20
C LEU A 8 -0.53 -4.50 -4.80
N SER A 9 0.21 -4.06 -3.79
CA SER A 9 -0.17 -4.32 -2.41
C SER A 9 -0.30 -3.04 -1.61
N LEU A 10 -1.46 -2.86 -0.98
CA LEU A 10 -1.68 -1.83 0.03
C LEU A 10 -1.22 -2.35 1.39
N GLU A 11 -0.19 -1.74 1.96
CA GLU A 11 0.30 -2.14 3.28
C GLU A 11 -0.61 -1.59 4.38
N SER A 12 -1.22 -2.49 5.15
CA SER A 12 -2.13 -2.11 6.25
C SER A 12 -1.43 -1.55 7.47
N ASN A 13 -0.13 -1.84 7.65
CA ASN A 13 0.61 -1.42 8.84
C ASN A 13 2.11 -1.32 8.62
N GLY A 14 2.74 -0.48 9.45
CA GLY A 14 4.18 -0.44 9.67
C GLY A 14 4.50 -0.82 11.11
N LYS A 15 5.61 -1.54 11.31
CA LYS A 15 5.99 -2.12 12.60
C LYS A 15 7.36 -1.61 13.05
N PHE A 16 7.52 -1.37 14.35
CA PHE A 16 8.83 -1.15 14.96
C PHE A 16 8.85 -1.71 16.37
N GLN A 17 9.78 -2.63 16.63
CA GLN A 17 9.83 -3.39 17.90
C GLN A 17 8.48 -4.08 18.18
N SER A 18 7.81 -3.74 19.28
CA SER A 18 6.48 -4.26 19.64
C SER A 18 5.32 -3.34 19.21
N GLU A 19 5.60 -2.20 18.58
CA GLU A 19 4.60 -1.23 18.15
C GLU A 19 4.18 -1.47 16.70
N ILE A 20 2.88 -1.40 16.45
CA ILE A 20 2.27 -1.53 15.12
C ILE A 20 1.36 -0.32 14.90
N LEU A 21 1.69 0.49 13.89
CA LEU A 21 0.83 1.57 13.43
C LEU A 21 0.09 1.11 12.19
N ARG A 22 -1.22 1.37 12.14
CA ARG A 22 -2.08 1.02 11.00
C ARG A 22 -2.40 2.25 10.18
N SER A 23 -2.60 2.06 8.89
CA SER A 23 -3.13 3.12 8.02
C SER A 23 -4.51 3.56 8.51
N GLY A 24 -4.79 4.86 8.47
CA GLY A 24 -6.09 5.45 8.77
C GLY A 24 -7.10 5.34 7.61
N PHE A 25 -6.66 4.91 6.43
CA PHE A 25 -7.53 4.67 5.29
C PHE A 25 -8.29 3.33 5.42
N ASP A 26 -9.55 3.29 4.96
CA ASP A 26 -10.23 2.00 4.74
C ASP A 26 -9.69 1.37 3.45
N LEU A 27 -8.73 0.45 3.62
CA LEU A 27 -8.07 -0.20 2.50
C LEU A 27 -9.02 -1.07 1.66
N ASN A 28 -10.12 -1.56 2.21
CA ASN A 28 -11.11 -2.29 1.42
C ASN A 28 -11.81 -1.34 0.45
N GLN A 29 -12.22 -0.17 0.96
CA GLN A 29 -12.82 0.87 0.12
C GLN A 29 -11.87 1.35 -0.98
N LEU A 30 -10.59 1.53 -0.66
CA LEU A 30 -9.57 1.91 -1.67
C LEU A 30 -9.41 0.86 -2.78
N MET A 31 -9.71 -0.41 -2.49
CA MET A 31 -9.58 -1.52 -3.44
C MET A 31 -10.86 -1.84 -4.23
N GLU A 32 -12.02 -1.28 -3.89
CA GLU A 32 -13.30 -1.62 -4.54
C GLU A 32 -13.27 -1.48 -6.07
N SER A 33 -12.45 -0.56 -6.58
CA SER A 33 -12.33 -0.26 -8.02
C SER A 33 -11.04 -0.80 -8.64
N THR A 34 -10.43 -1.82 -8.01
CA THR A 34 -9.16 -2.44 -8.43
C THR A 34 -9.36 -3.91 -8.80
N THR A 35 -8.53 -4.43 -9.70
CA THR A 35 -8.63 -5.81 -10.21
C THR A 35 -7.39 -6.65 -9.91
N THR A 36 -6.25 -5.99 -9.73
CA THR A 36 -4.90 -6.54 -9.58
C THR A 36 -4.21 -5.92 -8.36
N THR A 37 -4.97 -5.76 -7.27
CA THR A 37 -4.49 -5.21 -5.99
C THR A 37 -4.87 -6.14 -4.83
N GLU A 38 -4.05 -6.16 -3.78
CA GLU A 38 -4.30 -6.88 -2.54
C GLU A 38 -3.94 -6.04 -1.30
N ILE A 39 -4.53 -6.37 -0.15
CA ILE A 39 -4.09 -5.82 1.13
C ILE A 39 -2.97 -6.71 1.65
N SER A 40 -1.84 -6.12 2.00
CA SER A 40 -0.77 -6.80 2.73
C SER A 40 -0.77 -6.39 4.20
N HIS A 41 -0.58 -7.38 5.06
CA HIS A 41 -0.44 -7.17 6.50
C HIS A 41 1.01 -7.19 6.97
N ASP A 42 1.95 -7.30 6.03
CA ASP A 42 3.37 -7.36 6.31
C ASP A 42 4.18 -6.65 5.22
N ALA A 43 4.60 -5.42 5.54
CA ALA A 43 5.53 -4.64 4.72
C ALA A 43 6.98 -5.18 4.76
N GLY A 44 7.19 -6.32 5.42
CA GLY A 44 8.48 -6.96 5.65
C GLY A 44 9.16 -6.49 6.94
N ASN A 45 10.42 -6.87 7.13
CA ASN A 45 11.22 -6.49 8.31
C ASN A 45 12.46 -5.64 7.96
N PHE A 46 12.47 -5.04 6.77
CA PHE A 46 13.57 -4.23 6.25
C PHE A 46 13.18 -2.75 6.18
N VAL A 47 13.89 -1.96 5.37
CA VAL A 47 13.73 -0.51 5.25
C VAL A 47 12.30 -0.07 4.92
N CYS A 48 11.56 -0.81 4.08
CA CYS A 48 10.20 -0.45 3.67
C CYS A 48 9.25 -0.36 4.89
N ASN A 49 9.29 -1.38 5.74
CA ASN A 49 8.47 -1.42 6.94
C ASN A 49 8.82 -0.32 7.94
N TYR A 50 10.11 -0.12 8.23
CA TYR A 50 10.52 0.91 9.18
C TYR A 50 10.24 2.32 8.67
N LEU A 51 10.46 2.57 7.37
CA LEU A 51 10.08 3.83 6.74
C LEU A 51 8.56 4.06 6.86
N TYR A 52 7.76 3.05 6.53
CA TYR A 52 6.31 3.19 6.61
C TYR A 52 5.84 3.46 8.04
N TYR A 53 6.38 2.75 9.03
CA TYR A 53 6.12 3.01 10.44
C TYR A 53 6.45 4.48 10.82
N GLN A 54 7.61 4.99 10.41
CA GLN A 54 8.00 6.37 10.71
C GLN A 54 7.08 7.40 10.04
N VAL A 55 6.65 7.16 8.80
CA VAL A 55 5.72 8.05 8.10
C VAL A 55 4.33 7.99 8.71
N LEU A 56 3.83 6.81 9.08
CA LEU A 56 2.56 6.66 9.81
C LEU A 56 2.58 7.45 11.11
N LYS A 57 3.69 7.41 11.84
CA LYS A 57 3.86 8.18 13.07
C LYS A 57 3.89 9.69 12.83
N HIS A 58 4.51 10.13 11.74
CA HIS A 58 4.63 11.55 11.41
C HIS A 58 3.35 12.16 10.86
N CYS A 59 2.54 11.37 10.14
CA CYS A 59 1.32 11.81 9.46
C CYS A 59 0.03 11.44 10.21
N ASP A 60 0.09 11.17 11.53
CA ASP A 60 -1.06 10.74 12.33
C ASP A 60 -1.88 9.62 11.66
N GLN A 61 -1.16 8.62 11.12
CA GLN A 61 -1.70 7.47 10.42
C GLN A 61 -2.41 7.76 9.09
N GLN A 62 -2.48 9.02 8.64
CA GLN A 62 -3.02 9.45 7.34
C GLN A 62 -1.99 9.27 6.22
N CYS A 63 -1.47 8.06 6.05
CA CYS A 63 -0.60 7.73 4.93
C CYS A 63 -0.85 6.31 4.44
N LEU A 64 -0.51 6.08 3.17
CA LEU A 64 -0.66 4.82 2.47
C LEU A 64 0.69 4.42 1.91
N PHE A 65 1.07 3.17 2.11
CA PHE A 65 2.25 2.60 1.47
C PHE A 65 1.83 1.53 0.47
N VAL A 66 2.30 1.67 -0.77
CA VAL A 66 1.94 0.78 -1.87
C VAL A 66 3.19 0.08 -2.37
N HIS A 67 3.21 -1.25 -2.31
CA HIS A 67 4.23 -2.03 -3.00
C HIS A 67 3.80 -2.28 -4.44
N VAL A 68 4.65 -1.85 -5.37
CA VAL A 68 4.47 -2.06 -6.82
C VAL A 68 5.30 -3.28 -7.23
N PRO A 69 4.70 -4.27 -7.92
CA PRO A 69 5.43 -5.42 -8.42
C PRO A 69 6.32 -5.02 -9.61
N VAL A 70 7.17 -5.95 -10.08
CA VAL A 70 7.95 -5.72 -11.31
C VAL A 70 7.00 -5.52 -12.48
N LEU A 71 7.14 -4.40 -13.19
CA LEU A 71 6.31 -4.08 -14.34
C LEU A 71 6.81 -4.83 -15.57
N THR A 72 5.86 -5.47 -16.26
CA THR A 72 6.06 -6.14 -17.54
C THR A 72 5.04 -5.62 -18.54
N SER A 73 5.25 -5.88 -19.82
CA SER A 73 4.32 -5.48 -20.88
C SER A 73 2.90 -6.04 -20.67
N GLU A 74 2.78 -7.19 -19.99
CA GLU A 74 1.51 -7.86 -19.72
C GLU A 74 0.75 -7.27 -18.52
N ASN A 75 1.46 -6.80 -17.48
CA ASN A 75 0.82 -6.36 -16.23
C ASN A 75 0.73 -4.83 -16.09
N GLN A 76 1.52 -4.06 -16.84
CA GLN A 76 1.69 -2.63 -16.62
C GLN A 76 0.37 -1.87 -16.76
N ALA A 77 -0.44 -2.17 -17.78
CA ALA A 77 -1.70 -1.46 -18.00
C ALA A 77 -2.68 -1.65 -16.83
N ALA A 78 -2.82 -2.89 -16.34
CA ALA A 78 -3.69 -3.20 -15.21
C ALA A 78 -3.20 -2.56 -13.90
N ILE A 79 -1.89 -2.62 -13.64
CA ILE A 79 -1.29 -2.01 -12.44
C ILE A 79 -1.46 -0.50 -12.45
N VAL A 80 -1.21 0.17 -13.58
CA VAL A 80 -1.38 1.63 -13.68
C VAL A 80 -2.85 2.00 -13.47
N GLN A 81 -3.78 1.27 -14.07
CA GLN A 81 -5.21 1.52 -13.88
C GLN A 81 -5.63 1.38 -12.41
N ASP A 82 -5.21 0.31 -11.74
CA ASP A 82 -5.47 0.11 -10.32
C ASP A 82 -4.86 1.22 -9.45
N PHE A 83 -3.61 1.61 -9.74
CA PHE A 83 -2.92 2.66 -8.99
C PHE A 83 -3.66 4.01 -9.11
N LEU A 84 -4.14 4.34 -10.31
CA LEU A 84 -4.97 5.53 -10.53
C LEU A 84 -6.30 5.44 -9.77
N SER A 85 -6.99 4.30 -9.83
CA SER A 85 -8.22 4.07 -9.06
C SER A 85 -8.01 4.29 -7.56
N ILE A 86 -6.89 3.81 -7.00
CA ILE A 86 -6.54 4.02 -5.58
C ILE A 86 -6.35 5.51 -5.30
N LEU A 87 -5.58 6.24 -6.12
CA LEU A 87 -5.38 7.68 -5.96
C LEU A 87 -6.69 8.46 -5.99
N GLU A 88 -7.59 8.13 -6.93
CA GLU A 88 -8.91 8.75 -7.01
C GLU A 88 -9.72 8.52 -5.73
N GLN A 89 -9.68 7.31 -5.13
CA GLN A 89 -10.36 7.05 -3.87
C GLN A 89 -9.71 7.81 -2.71
N VAL A 90 -8.39 7.89 -2.64
CA VAL A 90 -7.67 8.65 -1.59
C VAL A 90 -8.07 10.13 -1.61
N THR A 91 -8.28 10.74 -2.79
CA THR A 91 -8.72 12.15 -2.86
C THR A 91 -10.09 12.42 -2.24
N LYS A 92 -10.88 11.39 -1.96
CA LYS A 92 -12.21 11.50 -1.33
C LYS A 92 -12.14 11.48 0.20
N TYR A 93 -11.01 11.11 0.78
CA TYR A 93 -10.77 11.19 2.23
C TYR A 93 -10.52 12.65 2.61
N LYS A 94 -11.28 13.15 3.59
CA LYS A 94 -11.19 14.53 4.11
C LYS A 94 -10.68 14.52 5.54
#